data_AF-A0A7U9R3M2-F1
#
_entry.id   AF-A0A7U9R3M2-F1
#
_cell.length_a   1.000
_cell.length_b   1.000
_cell.length_c   1.000
_cell.angle_alpha   90.00
_cell.angle_beta   90.00
_cell.angle_gamma   90.00
#
_symmetry.space_group_name_H-M   'P 1'
#
loop_
_entity.id
_entity.type
_entity.pdbx_description
1 polymer ?
#
loop_
_entity_poly.entity_id
_entity_poly.type
_entity_poly.pdbx_seq_one_letter_code
_entity_poly.pdbx_strand_id
1 'polypeptide(L)'
;MSMAQIIEFPRQAQRMSNAYHNLTRLIDAAESEATLEFYIEALVVSHEEGELYPGEAEKLSAQIRQKGRDLAKPEKKMVMVQEVTGPGLYIWCPEMGEGQPECQIRARIGHYGTHYYLDTPLDLKGRGITFIEKHEAKNLTASGQFMAGWNRYKATERAFKKLQEQYSISMESNFD
;
A
#
# COMPACT_ATOMS: atom_id res chain seq x y z
N MET A 1 50.65 -42.82 33.19
CA MET A 1 50.13 -41.50 33.59
C MET A 1 48.78 -41.33 32.91
N SER A 2 47.68 -41.33 33.67
CA SER A 2 46.32 -41.20 33.13
C SER A 2 46.07 -39.73 32.77
N MET A 3 45.74 -39.45 31.50
CA MET A 3 45.37 -38.13 31.03
C MET A 3 43.94 -37.82 31.47
N ALA A 4 43.78 -36.78 32.30
CA ALA A 4 42.46 -36.27 32.65
C ALA A 4 41.82 -35.61 31.41
N GLN A 5 40.66 -36.11 31.01
CA GLN A 5 39.92 -35.59 29.86
C GLN A 5 38.97 -34.48 30.34
N ILE A 6 39.11 -33.27 29.77
CA ILE A 6 38.23 -32.13 30.08
C ILE A 6 36.87 -32.42 29.46
N ILE A 7 35.82 -32.50 30.28
CA ILE A 7 34.44 -32.64 29.81
C ILE A 7 33.91 -31.24 29.49
N GLU A 8 33.72 -30.94 28.21
CA GLU A 8 33.00 -29.74 27.78
C GLU A 8 31.50 -30.01 27.81
N PHE A 9 30.78 -29.30 28.68
CA PHE A 9 29.32 -29.34 28.68
C PHE A 9 28.79 -28.69 27.39
N PRO A 10 27.76 -29.27 26.73
CA PRO A 10 27.20 -28.69 25.53
C PRO A 10 26.67 -27.29 25.86
N ARG A 11 27.20 -26.25 25.20
CA ARG A 11 26.64 -24.89 25.22
C ARG A 11 25.20 -24.99 24.69
N GLN A 12 24.23 -25.02 25.60
CA GLN A 12 22.82 -24.86 25.25
C GLN A 12 22.69 -23.63 24.35
N ALA A 13 22.15 -23.82 23.14
CA ALA A 13 21.74 -22.74 22.27
C ALA A 13 20.95 -21.72 23.13
N GLN A 14 21.41 -20.47 23.14
CA GLN A 14 20.90 -19.34 23.93
C GLN A 14 19.70 -19.67 24.81
N ARG A 15 19.96 -20.02 26.09
CA ARG A 15 18.92 -20.12 27.12
C ARG A 15 18.15 -18.80 27.12
N MET A 16 16.92 -18.82 26.66
CA MET A 16 15.97 -17.72 26.83
C MET A 16 15.08 -18.00 28.04
N SER A 17 14.61 -16.96 28.72
CA SER A 17 13.66 -17.13 29.81
C SER A 17 12.29 -17.56 29.29
N ASN A 18 11.52 -18.25 30.13
CA ASN A 18 10.14 -18.62 29.80
C ASN A 18 9.27 -17.35 29.62
N ALA A 19 9.50 -16.33 30.46
CA ALA A 19 8.83 -15.04 30.37
C ALA A 19 9.10 -14.38 29.01
N TYR A 20 10.37 -14.35 28.57
CA TYR A 20 10.72 -13.84 27.25
C TYR A 20 10.05 -14.61 26.12
N HIS A 21 10.09 -15.93 26.15
CA HIS A 21 9.46 -16.78 25.13
C HIS A 21 7.95 -16.52 25.01
N ASN A 22 7.26 -16.40 26.15
CA ASN A 22 5.82 -16.17 26.18
C ASN A 22 5.46 -14.76 25.72
N LEU A 23 6.11 -13.73 26.28
CA LEU A 23 5.83 -12.33 25.93
C LEU A 23 6.10 -12.05 24.45
N THR A 24 7.16 -12.63 23.88
CA THR A 24 7.44 -12.51 22.44
C THR A 24 6.22 -12.91 21.60
N ARG A 25 5.62 -14.07 21.92
CA ARG A 25 4.47 -14.60 21.16
C ARG A 25 3.20 -13.80 21.42
N LEU A 26 3.00 -13.33 22.64
CA LEU A 26 1.83 -12.54 23.03
C LEU A 26 1.84 -11.16 22.35
N ILE A 27 2.98 -10.49 22.33
CA ILE A 27 3.17 -9.20 21.62
C ILE A 27 2.92 -9.39 20.12
N ASP A 28 3.44 -10.45 19.51
CA ASP A 28 3.20 -10.74 18.09
C ASP A 28 1.71 -10.96 17.77
N ALA A 29 0.97 -11.60 18.69
CA ALA A 29 -0.45 -11.88 18.55
C ALA A 29 -1.37 -10.70 18.91
N ALA A 30 -0.84 -9.58 19.41
CA ALA A 30 -1.66 -8.43 19.76
C ALA A 30 -2.34 -7.82 18.51
N GLU A 31 -3.66 -7.66 18.54
CA GLU A 31 -4.47 -7.12 17.44
C GLU A 31 -4.91 -5.67 17.68
N SER A 32 -4.84 -5.20 18.94
CA SER A 32 -5.27 -3.86 19.33
C SER A 32 -4.25 -3.16 20.22
N GLU A 33 -4.31 -1.84 20.28
CA GLU A 33 -3.47 -1.02 21.16
C GLU A 33 -3.69 -1.40 22.64
N ALA A 34 -4.95 -1.59 23.06
CA ALA A 34 -5.29 -2.00 24.43
C ALA A 34 -4.67 -3.36 24.82
N THR A 35 -4.68 -4.34 23.90
CA THR A 35 -4.01 -5.63 24.16
C THR A 35 -2.50 -5.50 24.23
N LEU A 36 -1.90 -4.58 23.46
CA LEU A 36 -0.46 -4.33 23.51
C LEU A 36 -0.07 -3.65 24.82
N GLU A 37 -0.86 -2.69 25.31
CA GLU A 37 -0.66 -2.03 26.62
C GLU A 37 -0.64 -3.04 27.77
N PHE A 38 -1.57 -4.00 27.77
CA PHE A 38 -1.58 -5.08 28.77
C PHE A 38 -0.26 -5.87 28.79
N TYR A 39 0.32 -6.18 27.62
CA TYR A 39 1.62 -6.88 27.57
C TYR A 39 2.81 -5.99 27.92
N ILE A 40 2.69 -4.66 27.77
CA ILE A 40 3.69 -3.70 28.28
C ILE A 40 3.73 -3.77 29.81
N GLU A 41 2.57 -3.77 30.47
CA GLU A 41 2.49 -3.90 31.92
C GLU A 41 3.06 -5.24 32.40
N ALA A 42 2.73 -6.34 31.71
CA ALA A 42 3.28 -7.66 32.02
C ALA A 42 4.81 -7.72 31.89
N LEU A 43 5.39 -7.04 30.88
CA LEU A 43 6.84 -6.92 30.73
C LEU A 43 7.48 -6.19 31.92
N VAL A 44 6.87 -5.11 32.40
CA VAL A 44 7.40 -4.36 33.56
C VAL A 44 7.45 -5.26 34.79
N VAL A 45 6.37 -5.98 35.10
CA VAL A 45 6.31 -6.90 36.24
C VAL A 45 7.36 -8.01 36.12
N SER A 46 7.45 -8.69 34.98
CA SER A 46 8.45 -9.75 34.78
C SER A 46 9.91 -9.23 34.84
N HIS A 47 10.14 -7.95 34.52
CA HIS A 47 11.46 -7.34 34.68
C HIS A 47 11.79 -7.05 36.15
N GLU A 48 10.84 -6.51 36.91
CA GLU A 48 10.98 -6.23 38.34
C GLU A 48 11.17 -7.49 39.18
N GLU A 49 10.46 -8.57 38.85
CA GLU A 49 10.58 -9.89 39.50
C GLU A 49 11.84 -10.67 39.08
N GLY A 50 12.64 -10.13 38.14
CA GLY A 50 13.89 -10.76 37.69
C GLY A 50 13.69 -12.04 36.87
N GLU A 51 12.52 -12.20 36.23
CA GLU A 51 12.19 -13.38 35.42
C GLU A 51 12.88 -13.38 34.04
N LEU A 52 13.49 -12.25 33.66
CA LEU A 52 14.15 -12.02 32.39
C LEU A 52 15.68 -12.07 32.53
N TYR A 53 16.34 -12.67 31.55
CA TYR A 53 17.79 -12.59 31.44
C TYR A 53 18.24 -11.21 30.94
N PRO A 54 19.50 -10.81 31.22
CA PRO A 54 20.05 -9.54 30.73
C PRO A 54 19.91 -9.42 29.21
N GLY A 55 19.39 -8.28 28.72
CA GLY A 55 19.19 -8.04 27.30
C GLY A 55 17.84 -8.49 26.75
N GLU A 56 17.03 -9.27 27.49
CA GLU A 56 15.73 -9.75 27.02
C GLU A 56 14.65 -8.67 27.10
N ALA A 57 14.65 -7.85 28.16
CA ALA A 57 13.70 -6.76 28.33
C ALA A 57 13.84 -5.70 27.23
N GLU A 58 15.08 -5.40 26.82
CA GLU A 58 15.38 -4.46 25.73
C GLU A 58 14.89 -4.97 24.38
N LYS A 59 14.99 -6.28 24.14
CA LYS A 59 14.47 -6.93 22.92
C LYS A 59 12.95 -6.88 22.86
N LEU A 60 12.26 -7.22 23.96
CA LEU A 60 10.80 -7.12 24.03
C LEU A 60 10.33 -5.68 23.87
N SER A 61 11.04 -4.72 24.47
CA SER A 61 10.76 -3.29 24.29
C SER A 61 10.89 -2.84 22.83
N ALA A 62 11.90 -3.35 22.11
CA ALA A 62 12.05 -3.08 20.68
C ALA A 62 10.92 -3.70 19.85
N GLN A 63 10.50 -4.92 20.20
CA GLN A 63 9.37 -5.61 19.56
C GLN A 63 8.06 -4.86 19.77
N ILE A 64 7.76 -4.42 21.00
CA ILE A 64 6.58 -3.61 21.34
C ILE A 64 6.55 -2.33 20.49
N ARG A 65 7.68 -1.60 20.40
CA ARG A 65 7.76 -0.40 19.55
C ARG A 65 7.51 -0.70 18.09
N GLN A 66 8.00 -1.83 17.59
CA GLN A 66 7.73 -2.25 16.22
C GLN A 66 6.23 -2.57 16.02
N LYS A 67 5.66 -3.39 16.91
CA LYS A 67 4.26 -3.78 16.87
C LYS A 67 3.32 -2.59 16.98
N GLY A 68 3.60 -1.64 17.88
CA GLY A 68 2.83 -0.41 18.01
C GLY A 68 2.87 0.43 16.73
N ARG A 69 4.03 0.53 16.06
CA ARG A 69 4.11 1.17 14.73
C ARG A 69 3.30 0.43 13.67
N ASP A 70 3.24 -0.89 13.73
CA ASP A 70 2.48 -1.68 12.78
C ASP A 70 0.97 -1.60 13.01
N LEU A 71 0.51 -1.55 14.26
CA LEU A 71 -0.89 -1.30 14.63
C LEU A 71 -1.33 0.13 14.30
N ALA A 72 -0.43 1.11 14.43
CA ALA A 72 -0.69 2.51 14.08
C ALA A 72 -0.69 2.78 12.57
N LYS A 73 -0.23 1.85 11.73
CA LYS A 73 -0.37 2.00 10.28
C LYS A 73 -1.84 1.91 9.95
N PRO A 74 -2.42 2.90 9.24
CA PRO A 74 -3.80 2.79 8.80
C PRO A 74 -3.94 1.51 7.98
N GLU A 75 -4.95 0.70 8.29
CA GLU A 75 -5.27 -0.47 7.49
C GLU A 75 -5.36 -0.04 6.03
N LYS A 76 -4.66 -0.75 5.15
CA LYS A 76 -4.81 -0.54 3.71
C LYS A 76 -6.25 -0.86 3.38
N LYS A 77 -7.10 0.18 3.28
CA LYS A 77 -8.47 0.04 2.79
C LYS A 77 -8.40 -0.79 1.52
N MET A 78 -9.11 -1.91 1.51
CA MET A 78 -9.26 -2.73 0.30
C MET A 78 -9.88 -1.84 -0.75
N VAL A 79 -9.07 -1.50 -1.74
CA VAL A 79 -9.50 -0.63 -2.83
C VAL A 79 -10.40 -1.46 -3.73
N MET A 80 -11.67 -1.09 -3.82
CA MET A 80 -12.63 -1.72 -4.72
C MET A 80 -12.28 -1.28 -6.15
N VAL A 81 -11.52 -2.10 -6.88
CA VAL A 81 -11.21 -1.84 -8.30
C VAL A 81 -12.26 -2.55 -9.15
N GLN A 82 -12.95 -1.81 -10.02
CA GLN A 82 -13.87 -2.40 -10.98
C GLN A 82 -13.09 -3.19 -12.04
N GLU A 83 -13.54 -4.42 -12.34
CA GLU A 83 -12.96 -5.23 -13.42
C GLU A 83 -13.39 -4.69 -14.79
N VAL A 84 -12.42 -4.51 -15.69
CA VAL A 84 -12.64 -3.99 -17.04
C VAL A 84 -12.94 -5.15 -17.99
N THR A 85 -14.22 -5.42 -18.25
CA THR A 85 -14.64 -6.56 -19.10
C THR A 85 -14.68 -6.21 -20.59
N GLY A 86 -14.80 -4.93 -20.95
CA GLY A 86 -14.95 -4.50 -22.34
C GLY A 86 -14.85 -2.99 -22.57
N PRO A 87 -15.11 -2.52 -23.81
CA PRO A 87 -15.15 -1.09 -24.12
C PRO A 87 -16.30 -0.42 -23.37
N GLY A 88 -16.07 0.80 -22.92
CA GLY A 88 -17.03 1.56 -22.13
C GLY A 88 -16.37 2.58 -21.21
N LEU A 89 -17.21 3.33 -20.49
CA LEU A 89 -16.79 4.29 -19.49
C LEU A 89 -16.87 3.69 -18.09
N TYR A 90 -15.73 3.63 -17.41
CA TYR A 90 -15.61 3.16 -16.03
C TYR A 90 -15.35 4.37 -15.13
N ILE A 91 -16.32 4.70 -14.31
CA ILE A 91 -16.26 5.82 -13.37
C ILE A 91 -15.84 5.27 -12.01
N TRP A 92 -14.85 5.90 -11.37
CA TRP A 92 -14.36 5.50 -10.06
C TRP A 92 -14.24 6.72 -9.13
N CYS A 93 -14.46 6.50 -7.83
CA CYS A 93 -14.51 7.54 -6.82
C CYS A 93 -13.51 7.26 -5.69
N PRO A 94 -12.34 7.93 -5.65
CA PRO A 94 -11.34 7.70 -4.61
C PRO A 94 -11.88 7.92 -3.19
N GLU A 95 -12.79 8.88 -3.01
CA GLU A 95 -13.41 9.23 -1.72
C GLU A 95 -14.22 8.07 -1.14
N MET A 96 -14.80 7.22 -2.01
CA MET A 96 -15.58 6.04 -1.64
C MET A 96 -14.70 4.80 -1.41
N GLY A 97 -13.37 4.94 -1.49
CA GLY A 97 -12.43 3.82 -1.41
C GLY A 97 -12.37 2.97 -2.67
N GLU A 98 -12.87 3.47 -3.80
CA GLU A 98 -12.75 2.82 -5.09
C GLU A 98 -11.37 3.10 -5.70
N GLY A 99 -10.88 2.14 -6.46
CA GLY A 99 -9.62 2.25 -7.17
C GLY A 99 -9.80 2.55 -8.62
N GLN A 100 -8.79 3.23 -9.18
CA GLN A 100 -8.75 3.47 -10.60
C GLN A 100 -8.69 2.14 -11.38
N PRO A 101 -9.65 1.88 -12.29
CA PRO A 101 -9.62 0.69 -13.12
C PRO A 101 -8.52 0.79 -14.19
N GLU A 102 -7.94 -0.35 -14.54
CA GLU A 102 -6.90 -0.47 -15.58
C GLU A 102 -7.51 -0.39 -16.98
N CYS A 103 -7.78 0.84 -17.43
CA CYS A 103 -8.32 1.12 -18.76
C CYS A 103 -7.24 1.58 -19.75
N GLN A 104 -7.53 1.45 -21.05
CA GLN A 104 -6.63 1.86 -22.14
C GLN A 104 -6.50 3.38 -22.28
N ILE A 105 -7.53 4.11 -21.87
CA ILE A 105 -7.59 5.57 -21.92
C ILE A 105 -7.97 6.10 -20.54
N ARG A 106 -7.27 7.13 -20.07
CA ARG A 106 -7.67 7.92 -18.89
C ARG A 106 -8.31 9.21 -19.36
N ALA A 107 -9.54 9.44 -18.95
CA ALA A 107 -10.31 10.63 -19.30
C ALA A 107 -10.49 11.56 -18.10
N ARG A 108 -10.47 12.86 -18.37
CA ARG A 108 -10.87 13.91 -17.43
C ARG A 108 -11.74 14.93 -18.13
N ILE A 109 -12.79 15.38 -17.45
CA ILE A 109 -13.64 16.44 -17.99
C ILE A 109 -12.92 17.79 -17.88
N GLY A 110 -13.04 18.62 -18.91
CA GLY A 110 -12.55 20.00 -18.85
C GLY A 110 -13.41 20.85 -17.90
N HIS A 111 -12.84 21.93 -17.38
CA HIS A 111 -13.47 22.82 -16.38
C HIS A 111 -14.88 23.32 -16.77
N TYR A 112 -15.17 23.47 -18.07
CA TYR A 112 -16.48 23.91 -18.58
C TYR A 112 -17.39 22.77 -19.07
N GLY A 113 -17.02 21.51 -18.83
CA GLY A 113 -17.82 20.34 -19.24
C GLY A 113 -17.91 20.09 -20.75
N THR A 114 -17.33 20.96 -21.59
CA THR A 114 -17.56 20.93 -23.05
C THR A 114 -16.65 19.94 -23.78
N HIS A 115 -15.55 19.54 -23.17
CA HIS A 115 -14.51 18.72 -23.79
C HIS A 115 -13.90 17.76 -22.77
N TYR A 116 -13.33 16.67 -23.28
CA TYR A 116 -12.62 15.68 -22.49
C TYR A 116 -11.14 15.72 -22.82
N TYR A 117 -10.29 15.66 -21.80
CA TYR A 117 -8.88 15.40 -21.94
C TYR A 117 -8.64 13.90 -21.82
N LEU A 118 -7.91 13.33 -22.76
CA LEU A 118 -7.63 11.91 -22.85
C LEU A 118 -6.13 11.71 -22.79
N ASP A 119 -5.66 10.94 -21.82
CA ASP A 119 -4.28 10.51 -21.71
C ASP A 119 -4.21 9.00 -22.05
N THR A 120 -3.45 8.63 -23.08
CA THR A 120 -3.36 7.24 -23.54
C THR A 120 -2.03 6.96 -24.24
N PRO A 121 -1.49 5.73 -24.18
CA PRO A 121 -0.34 5.35 -25.01
C PRO A 121 -0.69 5.17 -26.49
N LEU A 122 -1.98 5.17 -26.85
CA LEU A 122 -2.46 4.95 -28.21
C LEU A 122 -2.38 6.23 -29.07
N ASP A 123 -2.27 6.03 -30.39
CA ASP A 123 -2.38 7.12 -31.36
C ASP A 123 -3.84 7.28 -31.81
N LEU A 124 -4.53 8.26 -31.23
CA LEU A 124 -5.92 8.55 -31.55
C LEU A 124 -6.03 9.48 -32.76
N LYS A 125 -6.89 9.12 -33.73
CA LYS A 125 -7.17 9.93 -34.92
C LYS A 125 -8.67 10.01 -35.15
N GLY A 126 -9.14 11.18 -35.60
CA GLY A 126 -10.54 11.35 -35.98
C GLY A 126 -11.02 12.79 -35.90
N ARG A 127 -12.20 13.04 -36.47
CA ARG A 127 -12.85 14.35 -36.41
C ARG A 127 -13.26 14.64 -34.97
N GLY A 128 -12.81 15.79 -34.46
CA GLY A 128 -13.11 16.22 -33.08
C GLY A 128 -12.18 15.63 -32.03
N ILE A 129 -11.03 15.07 -32.44
CA ILE A 129 -9.88 14.72 -31.59
C ILE A 129 -8.73 15.63 -31.98
N THR A 130 -8.12 16.29 -31.00
CA THR A 130 -7.00 17.21 -31.20
C THR A 130 -5.84 16.76 -30.31
N PHE A 131 -4.69 16.47 -30.91
CA PHE A 131 -3.46 16.21 -30.15
C PHE A 131 -3.01 17.49 -29.43
N ILE A 132 -2.62 17.36 -28.17
CA ILE A 132 -2.10 18.48 -27.37
C ILE A 132 -0.60 18.32 -27.22
N GLU A 133 -0.17 17.26 -26.54
CA GLU A 133 1.22 17.06 -26.14
C GLU A 133 1.50 15.60 -25.84
N LYS A 134 2.78 15.28 -25.69
CA LYS A 134 3.25 14.00 -25.19
C LYS A 134 3.81 14.19 -23.79
N HIS A 135 3.46 13.28 -22.87
CA HIS A 135 3.95 13.31 -21.50
C HIS A 135 5.45 12.99 -21.46
N GLU A 136 6.25 13.97 -21.10
CA GLU A 136 7.68 13.77 -20.86
C GLU A 136 7.93 13.41 -19.40
N ALA A 137 8.81 12.44 -19.14
CA ALA A 137 9.15 12.00 -17.79
C ALA A 137 9.61 13.14 -16.87
N LYS A 138 10.21 14.20 -17.43
CA LYS A 138 10.69 15.37 -16.68
C LYS A 138 9.57 16.27 -16.16
N ASN A 139 8.41 16.25 -16.82
CA ASN A 139 7.26 17.10 -16.48
C ASN A 139 6.22 16.37 -15.62
N LEU A 140 6.49 15.12 -15.26
CA LEU A 140 5.59 14.26 -14.47
C LEU A 140 6.03 14.21 -13.00
N THR A 141 5.05 14.15 -12.11
CA THR A 141 5.28 13.87 -10.68
C THR A 141 5.70 12.41 -10.49
N ALA A 142 6.25 12.07 -9.31
CA ALA A 142 6.61 10.68 -8.97
C ALA A 142 5.43 9.71 -9.16
N SER A 143 4.22 10.13 -8.79
CA SER A 143 3.00 9.35 -9.00
C SER A 143 2.60 9.23 -10.48
N GLY A 144 2.95 10.21 -11.33
CA GLY A 144 2.60 10.24 -12.75
C GLY A 144 3.64 9.62 -13.68
N GLN A 145 4.79 9.16 -13.17
CA GLN A 145 5.90 8.66 -14.01
C GLN A 145 5.50 7.49 -14.92
N PHE A 146 4.52 6.67 -14.52
CA PHE A 146 4.04 5.56 -15.36
C PHE A 146 3.37 6.03 -16.67
N MET A 147 2.97 7.31 -16.76
CA MET A 147 2.41 7.92 -17.97
C MET A 147 3.49 8.50 -18.90
N ALA A 148 4.77 8.35 -18.58
CA ALA A 148 5.84 8.84 -19.43
C ALA A 148 5.73 8.22 -20.83
N GLY A 149 5.72 9.08 -21.86
CA GLY A 149 5.55 8.68 -23.25
C GLY A 149 4.10 8.54 -23.71
N TRP A 150 3.11 8.78 -22.86
CA TRP A 150 1.70 8.79 -23.27
C TRP A 150 1.35 10.07 -24.03
N ASN A 151 0.37 9.98 -24.91
CA ASN A 151 -0.16 11.11 -25.65
C ASN A 151 -1.36 11.72 -24.91
N ARG A 152 -1.43 13.05 -24.88
CA ARG A 152 -2.59 13.81 -24.42
C ARG A 152 -3.38 14.36 -25.60
N TYR A 153 -4.69 14.11 -25.59
CA TYR A 153 -5.63 14.60 -26.58
C TYR A 153 -6.77 15.40 -25.93
N LYS A 154 -7.37 16.30 -26.72
CA LYS A 154 -8.66 16.93 -26.45
C LYS A 154 -9.71 16.31 -27.36
N ALA A 155 -10.79 15.80 -26.79
CA ALA A 155 -11.91 15.24 -27.53
C ALA A 155 -13.20 16.03 -27.30
N THR A 156 -13.97 16.21 -28.36
CA THR A 156 -15.37 16.67 -28.28
C THR A 156 -16.25 15.56 -27.70
N GLU A 157 -17.41 15.91 -27.14
CA GLU A 157 -18.37 14.94 -26.59
C GLU A 157 -18.76 13.84 -27.60
N ARG A 158 -18.98 14.21 -28.87
CA ARG A 158 -19.30 13.24 -29.93
C ARG A 158 -18.14 12.29 -30.23
N ALA A 159 -16.91 12.79 -30.23
CA ALA A 159 -15.74 11.94 -30.41
C ALA A 159 -15.53 11.02 -29.20
N PHE A 160 -15.75 11.54 -28.00
CA PHE A 160 -15.65 10.78 -26.76
C PHE A 160 -16.63 9.60 -26.71
N LYS A 161 -17.90 9.83 -27.06
CA LYS A 161 -18.91 8.75 -27.16
C LYS A 161 -18.48 7.62 -28.10
N LYS A 162 -17.89 7.95 -29.26
CA LYS A 162 -17.35 6.95 -30.19
C LYS A 162 -16.16 6.19 -29.61
N LEU A 163 -15.32 6.85 -28.83
CA LEU A 163 -14.18 6.19 -28.19
C LEU A 163 -14.65 5.21 -27.09
N GLN A 164 -15.73 5.52 -26.38
CA GLN A 164 -16.33 4.61 -25.39
C GLN A 164 -16.83 3.30 -26.03
N GLU A 165 -17.28 3.33 -27.28
CA GLU A 165 -17.72 2.13 -28.00
C GLU A 165 -16.54 1.21 -28.39
N GLN A 166 -15.33 1.77 -28.50
CA GLN A 166 -14.16 1.06 -29.04
C GLN A 166 -13.12 0.71 -27.98
N TYR A 167 -13.01 1.51 -26.93
CA TYR A 167 -11.94 1.42 -25.94
C TYR A 167 -12.52 1.43 -24.53
N SER A 168 -11.78 0.83 -23.59
CA SER A 168 -12.05 1.02 -22.16
C SER A 168 -11.49 2.35 -21.72
N ILE A 169 -12.32 3.16 -21.06
CA ILE A 169 -11.98 4.51 -20.61
C ILE A 169 -12.25 4.63 -19.11
N SER A 170 -11.24 4.99 -18.33
CA SER A 170 -11.43 5.32 -16.91
C SER A 170 -11.60 6.82 -16.71
N MET A 171 -12.50 7.22 -15.83
CA MET A 171 -12.73 8.61 -15.46
C MET A 171 -12.97 8.72 -13.95
N GLU A 172 -12.31 9.67 -13.31
CA GLU A 172 -12.52 9.96 -11.90
C GLU A 172 -13.82 10.77 -11.74
N SER A 173 -14.67 10.36 -10.79
CA SER A 173 -15.82 11.15 -10.37
C SER A 173 -15.43 12.04 -9.21
N ASN A 174 -15.53 13.34 -9.40
CA ASN A 174 -15.48 14.27 -8.29
C ASN A 174 -16.92 14.37 -7.75
N PHE A 175 -17.21 13.72 -6.63
CA PHE A 175 -18.40 14.06 -5.85
C PHE A 175 -18.11 15.39 -5.14
N ASP A 176 -18.74 16.47 -5.60
CA ASP A 176 -18.91 17.72 -4.82
C ASP A 176 -20.03 17.53 -3.77
#